data_AF-A0A9E3YED6-F1
#
_entry.id   AF-A0A9E3YED6-F1
#
_cell.length_a   1.000
_cell.length_b   1.000
_cell.length_c   1.000
_cell.angle_alpha   90.00
_cell.angle_beta   90.00
_cell.angle_gamma   90.00
#
_symmetry.space_group_name_H-M   'P 1'
#
loop_
_entity.id
_entity.type
_entity.pdbx_description
1 polymer ?
#
loop_
_entity_poly.entity_id
_entity_poly.type
_entity_poly.pdbx_seq_one_letter_code
_entity_poly.pdbx_strand_id
1 'polypeptide(L)' 'DGFRAHVRQRIADLGLPHNLTALGIAHPDHDALLAGALKDPSTAGNPVPMTAAFTRTLIAACFD' A
#
# COMPACT_ATOMS: atom_id res chain seq x y z
N ASP A 1 -0.79 7.11 -16.80
CA ASP A 1 -2.00 6.41 -16.29
C ASP A 1 -2.32 5.04 -16.86
N GLY A 2 -1.96 4.70 -18.11
CA GLY A 2 -2.37 3.43 -18.73
C GLY A 2 -2.03 2.14 -17.94
N PHE A 3 -0.77 1.97 -17.52
CA PHE A 3 -0.35 0.74 -16.82
C PHE A 3 -1.04 0.57 -15.46
N ARG A 4 -1.15 1.65 -14.67
CA ARG A 4 -1.85 1.64 -13.38
C ARG A 4 -3.32 1.22 -13.54
N ALA A 5 -4.00 1.74 -14.56
CA ALA A 5 -5.38 1.37 -14.85
C ALA A 5 -5.51 -0.11 -15.25
N HIS A 6 -4.59 -0.61 -16.09
CA HIS A 6 -4.57 -2.03 -16.45
C HIS A 6 -4.40 -2.96 -15.24
N VAL A 7 -3.48 -2.63 -14.32
CA VAL A 7 -3.30 -3.40 -13.07
C VAL A 7 -4.56 -3.36 -12.21
N ARG A 8 -5.21 -2.19 -12.07
CA ARG A 8 -6.47 -2.06 -11.32
C ARG A 8 -7.60 -2.88 -11.94
N GLN A 9 -7.75 -2.88 -13.27
CA GLN A 9 -8.72 -3.72 -13.96
C GLN A 9 -8.43 -5.21 -13.71
N ARG A 10 -7.15 -5.62 -13.79
CA ARG A 10 -6.77 -7.02 -13.56
C ARG A 10 -7.09 -7.50 -12.14
N ILE A 11 -6.89 -6.64 -11.14
CA ILE A 11 -7.28 -6.92 -9.75
C ILE A 11 -8.79 -7.17 -9.65
N ALA A 12 -9.59 -6.32 -10.32
CA ALA A 12 -11.05 -6.46 -10.35
C ALA A 12 -11.50 -7.73 -11.09
N ASP A 13 -10.88 -8.07 -12.21
CA ASP A 13 -11.21 -9.29 -12.99
C ASP A 13 -10.96 -10.58 -12.18
N LEU A 14 -10.01 -10.55 -11.24
CA LEU A 14 -9.71 -11.65 -10.33
C LEU A 14 -10.62 -11.68 -9.10
N GLY A 15 -11.53 -10.71 -8.94
CA GLY A 15 -12.42 -10.59 -7.78
C GLY A 15 -11.69 -10.25 -6.48
N LEU A 16 -10.50 -9.64 -6.56
CA LEU A 16 -9.74 -9.25 -5.37
C LEU A 16 -10.27 -7.94 -4.77
N PRO A 17 -10.25 -7.78 -3.43
CA PRO A 17 -10.57 -6.52 -2.78
C PRO A 17 -9.71 -5.35 -3.28
N HIS A 18 -10.31 -4.17 -3.40
CA HIS A 18 -9.69 -2.99 -4.00
C HIS A 18 -8.73 -2.23 -3.06
N ASN A 19 -8.89 -2.44 -1.75
CA ASN A 19 -8.10 -1.85 -0.67
C ASN A 19 -8.09 -2.79 0.55
N LEU A 20 -7.30 -2.43 1.56
CA LEU A 20 -7.12 -3.24 2.77
C LEU A 20 -8.36 -3.22 3.69
N THR A 21 -9.16 -2.16 3.65
CA THR A 21 -10.45 -2.08 4.35
C THR A 21 -11.41 -3.14 3.83
N ALA A 22 -11.55 -3.26 2.51
CA ALA A 22 -12.37 -4.26 1.83
C ALA A 22 -11.83 -5.69 2.00
N LEU A 23 -10.54 -5.84 2.31
CA LEU A 23 -9.94 -7.10 2.73
C LEU A 23 -10.33 -7.49 4.18
N GLY A 24 -10.94 -6.58 4.95
CA GLY A 24 -11.42 -6.82 6.32
C GLY A 24 -10.56 -6.19 7.42
N ILE A 25 -9.59 -5.33 7.09
CA ILE A 25 -8.74 -4.66 8.08
C ILE A 25 -9.43 -3.36 8.52
N ALA A 26 -10.20 -3.41 9.62
CA ALA A 26 -11.05 -2.30 10.04
C ALA A 26 -10.35 -1.21 10.89
N HIS A 27 -9.36 -1.59 11.69
CA HIS A 27 -8.68 -0.68 12.63
C HIS A 27 -7.16 -0.89 12.61
N PRO A 28 -6.50 -0.59 11.49
CA PRO A 28 -5.04 -0.72 11.39
C PRO A 28 -4.31 0.26 12.33
N ASP A 29 -3.23 -0.21 12.94
CA ASP A 29 -2.25 0.68 13.58
C ASP A 29 -1.28 1.19 12.51
N HIS A 30 -1.52 2.40 12.01
CA HIS A 30 -0.72 3.00 10.94
C HIS A 30 0.73 3.27 11.37
N ASP A 31 0.96 3.55 12.66
CA ASP A 31 2.31 3.83 13.17
C ASP A 31 3.12 2.53 13.27
N ALA A 32 2.48 1.45 13.73
CA ALA A 32 3.09 0.12 13.71
C ALA A 32 3.41 -0.35 12.28
N LEU A 33 2.48 -0.17 11.33
CA LEU A 33 2.71 -0.50 9.92
C LEU A 33 3.87 0.30 9.32
N LEU A 34 3.93 1.61 9.59
CA LEU A 34 5.01 2.47 9.13
C LEU A 34 6.36 2.03 9.71
N ALA A 35 6.41 1.76 11.01
CA ALA A 35 7.63 1.30 11.68
C ALA A 35 8.10 -0.07 11.14
N GLY A 36 7.17 -0.98 10.83
CA GLY A 36 7.47 -2.26 10.20
C GLY A 36 8.03 -2.08 8.79
N ALA A 37 7.35 -1.30 7.96
CA ALA A 37 7.77 -1.04 6.58
C ALA A 37 9.16 -0.41 6.51
N LEU A 38 9.47 0.59 7.35
CA LEU A 38 10.78 1.26 7.32
C LEU A 38 11.94 0.37 7.82
N LYS A 39 11.65 -0.68 8.58
CA LYS A 39 12.66 -1.65 9.06
C LYS A 39 12.92 -2.77 8.06
N ASP A 40 12.00 -3.00 7.13
CA ASP A 40 12.12 -4.08 6.16
C ASP A 40 13.29 -3.83 5.17
N PRO A 41 14.21 -4.80 4.97
CA PRO A 41 15.35 -4.61 4.08
C PRO A 41 14.96 -4.36 2.61
N SER A 42 13.79 -4.81 2.15
CA SER A 42 13.34 -4.59 0.78
C SER A 42 13.03 -3.12 0.49
N THR A 43 12.79 -2.32 1.53
CA THR A 43 12.41 -0.91 1.44
C THR A 43 13.49 -0.05 0.76
N ALA A 44 14.77 -0.40 0.94
CA ALA A 44 15.90 0.28 0.33
C ALA A 44 16.00 0.11 -1.19
N GLY A 45 15.37 -0.92 -1.76
CA GLY A 45 15.39 -1.20 -3.20
C GLY A 45 14.36 -0.42 -4.01
N ASN A 46 13.49 0.36 -3.37
CA ASN A 46 12.47 1.13 -4.09
C ASN A 46 13.09 2.27 -4.91
N PRO A 47 12.62 2.49 -6.15
CA PRO A 47 13.16 3.55 -7.03
C PRO A 47 12.86 4.96 -6.53
N VAL A 48 11.85 5.10 -5.64
CA VAL A 48 11.54 6.33 -4.92
C VAL A 48 11.89 6.13 -3.44
N PRO A 49 12.67 7.03 -2.81
CA PRO A 49 13.03 6.91 -1.41
C PRO A 49 11.80 6.81 -0.49
N MET A 50 11.72 5.73 0.27
CA MET A 50 10.64 5.45 1.21
C MET A 50 10.85 6.20 2.54
N THR A 51 10.75 7.53 2.49
CA THR A 51 10.81 8.37 3.70
C THR A 51 9.59 8.15 4.59
N ALA A 52 9.71 8.41 5.90
CA ALA A 52 8.59 8.24 6.84
C ALA A 52 7.34 9.05 6.44
N ALA A 53 7.52 10.28 5.95
CA ALA A 53 6.42 11.13 5.50
C ALA A 53 5.72 10.55 4.26
N PHE A 54 6.49 10.09 3.26
CA PHE A 54 5.95 9.51 2.04
C PHE A 54 5.27 8.16 2.30
N THR A 55 5.93 7.27 3.04
CA THR A 55 5.40 5.93 3.36
C THR A 55 4.12 6.02 4.18
N ARG A 56 3.99 7.01 5.07
CA ARG A 56 2.73 7.26 5.81
C ARG A 56 1.57 7.56 4.85
N THR A 57 1.78 8.40 3.83
CA THR A 57 0.77 8.71 2.82
C THR A 57 0.44 7.48 1.97
N LEU A 58 1.44 6.67 1.60
CA LEU A 58 1.20 5.42 0.88
C LEU A 58 0.36 4.42 1.68
N ILE A 59 0.66 4.25 2.97
CA ILE A 59 -0.11 3.36 3.86
C ILE A 59 -1.56 3.83 3.93
N ALA A 60 -1.81 5.14 4.12
CA ALA A 60 -3.17 5.67 4.14
C ALA A 60 -3.93 5.38 2.83
N ALA A 61 -3.29 5.59 1.68
CA ALA A 61 -3.88 5.33 0.37
C ALA A 61 -4.16 3.84 0.08
N CYS A 62 -3.68 2.91 0.92
CA CYS A 62 -4.02 1.49 0.82
C CYS A 62 -5.36 1.14 1.52
N PHE A 63 -5.92 2.06 2.31
CA PHE A 63 -7.20 1.89 2.99
C PHE A 63 -8.36 2.66 2.33
N ASP A 64 -8.04 3.57 1.41
CA ASP A 64 -8.96 4.27 0.51
C ASP A 64 -9.26 3.43 -0.76
#